data_AF-A0A7V4KCM8-F1
#
_entry.id   AF-A0A7V4KCM8-F1
#
_cell.length_a   1.000
_cell.length_b   1.000
_cell.length_c   1.000
_cell.angle_alpha   90.00
_cell.angle_beta   90.00
_cell.angle_gamma   90.00
#
_symmetry.space_group_name_H-M   'P 1'
#
loop_
_entity.id
_entity.type
_entity.pdbx_description
1 polymer ?
#
loop_
_entity_poly.entity_id
_entity_poly.type
_entity_poly.pdbx_seq_one_letter_code
_entity_poly.pdbx_strand_id
1 'polypeptide(L)'
;MKRSTRILLSILFVIFIYVFVFFAEKHMDPFIKRILNTGFIYVILAVSLNLINGFTGQFSLGHAGFMAIGAYTSALLYMSPENKMSNFFMEPL
;
A
#
# COMPACT_ATOMS: atom_id res chain seq x y z
N MET A 1 11.49 19.54 -21.00
CA MET A 1 10.84 20.29 -19.90
C MET A 1 11.88 20.96 -19.02
N LYS A 2 11.70 22.23 -18.64
CA LYS A 2 12.61 22.92 -17.71
C LYS A 2 12.57 22.23 -16.33
N ARG A 3 13.69 22.21 -15.60
CA ARG A 3 13.80 21.56 -14.27
C ARG A 3 12.74 22.09 -13.29
N SER A 4 12.46 23.39 -13.33
CA SER A 4 11.42 24.05 -12.52
C SER A 4 10.01 23.50 -12.83
N THR A 5 9.66 23.29 -14.10
CA THR A 5 8.35 22.74 -14.51
C THR A 5 8.16 21.30 -14.06
N ARG A 6 9.22 20.47 -14.05
CA ARG A 6 9.16 19.09 -13.56
C ARG A 6 8.90 19.03 -12.05
N ILE A 7 9.59 19.88 -11.28
CA ILE A 7 9.42 19.96 -9.83
C ILE A 7 8.01 20.44 -9.48
N LEU A 8 7.51 21.48 -10.17
CA LEU A 8 6.15 21.98 -9.99
C LEU A 8 5.11 20.86 -10.24
N LEU A 9 5.27 20.10 -11.32
CA LEU A 9 4.34 19.02 -11.66
C LEU A 9 4.39 17.89 -10.62
N SER A 10 5.57 17.52 -10.12
CA SER A 10 5.71 16.53 -9.06
C SER A 10 5.03 16.98 -7.76
N ILE A 11 5.20 18.25 -7.37
CA ILE A 11 4.55 18.80 -6.17
C ILE A 11 3.02 18.78 -6.34
N LEU A 12 2.53 19.22 -7.50
CA LEU A 12 1.09 19.22 -7.79
C LEU A 12 0.51 17.81 -7.74
N PHE A 13 1.24 16.82 -8.27
CA PHE A 13 0.82 15.43 -8.22
C PHE A 13 0.75 14.90 -6.78
N VAL A 14 1.73 15.20 -5.93
CA VAL A 14 1.72 14.80 -4.51
C VAL A 14 0.55 15.45 -3.76
N ILE A 15 0.29 16.74 -4.00
CA ILE A 15 -0.86 17.44 -3.41
C ILE A 15 -2.18 16.79 -3.86
N PHE A 16 -2.30 16.46 -5.13
CA PHE A 16 -3.48 15.79 -5.67
C PHE A 16 -3.74 14.44 -4.99
N ILE A 17 -2.70 13.60 -4.84
CA ILE A 17 -2.80 12.32 -4.12
C ILE A 17 -3.26 12.54 -2.67
N TYR A 18 -2.69 13.52 -1.98
CA TYR A 18 -3.06 13.81 -0.59
C TYR A 18 -4.53 14.23 -0.46
N VAL A 19 -5.00 15.13 -1.33
CA VAL A 19 -6.40 15.58 -1.36
C VAL A 19 -7.34 14.42 -1.67
N PHE A 20 -6.97 13.54 -2.61
CA PHE A 20 -7.75 12.35 -2.93
C PHE A 20 -7.90 11.41 -1.73
N VAL A 21 -6.81 11.11 -1.02
CA VAL A 21 -6.84 10.26 0.18
C VAL A 21 -7.70 10.89 1.28
N PHE A 22 -7.55 12.19 1.52
CA PHE A 22 -8.37 12.90 2.51
C PHE A 22 -9.87 12.84 2.18
N PHE A 23 -10.23 13.03 0.91
CA PHE A 23 -11.61 12.91 0.45
C PHE A 23 -12.13 11.47 0.61
N ALA A 24 -11.32 10.48 0.24
CA ALA A 24 -11.67 9.07 0.37
C ALA A 24 -11.93 8.67 1.83
N GLU A 25 -11.07 9.11 2.76
CA GLU A 25 -11.18 8.83 4.19
C GLU A 25 -12.55 9.27 4.75
N LYS A 26 -12.98 10.48 4.36
CA LYS A 26 -14.16 11.17 4.92
C LYS A 26 -15.48 10.79 4.25
N HIS A 27 -15.47 10.53 2.94
CA HIS A 27 -16.71 10.39 2.16
C HIS A 27 -16.96 8.98 1.62
N MET A 28 -15.97 8.08 1.61
CA MET A 28 -16.15 6.74 1.04
C MET A 28 -16.53 5.70 2.09
N ASP A 29 -17.41 4.79 1.66
CA ASP A 29 -17.84 3.65 2.45
C ASP A 29 -16.66 2.71 2.81
N PRO A 30 -16.61 2.15 4.03
CA PRO A 30 -15.53 1.24 4.45
C PRO A 30 -15.32 0.03 3.53
N PHE A 31 -16.37 -0.51 2.92
CA PHE A 31 -16.26 -1.63 1.98
C PHE A 31 -15.50 -1.22 0.71
N ILE A 32 -15.87 -0.07 0.12
CA ILE A 32 -15.20 0.46 -1.07
C ILE A 32 -13.74 0.80 -0.76
N LYS A 33 -13.47 1.39 0.41
CA LYS A 33 -12.08 1.65 0.86
C LYS A 33 -11.25 0.37 0.93
N ARG A 34 -11.82 -0.71 1.47
CA ARG A 34 -11.13 -2.01 1.55
C ARG A 34 -10.83 -2.57 0.15
N ILE A 35 -11.79 -2.53 -0.76
CA ILE A 35 -11.59 -3.00 -2.14
C ILE A 35 -10.50 -2.20 -2.84
N LEU A 36 -10.51 -0.88 -2.73
CA LEU A 36 -9.50 -0.02 -3.36
C LEU A 36 -8.11 -0.30 -2.79
N ASN A 37 -7.97 -0.39 -1.46
CA ASN A 37 -6.69 -0.69 -0.83
C ASN A 37 -6.13 -2.04 -1.30
N THR A 38 -6.94 -3.10 -1.28
CA THR A 38 -6.53 -4.42 -1.78
C THR A 38 -6.24 -4.39 -3.28
N GLY A 39 -7.01 -3.64 -4.07
CA GLY A 39 -6.79 -3.45 -5.50
C GLY A 39 -5.45 -2.80 -5.81
N PHE A 40 -5.10 -1.70 -5.14
CA PHE A 40 -3.81 -1.03 -5.33
C PHE A 40 -2.63 -1.92 -4.92
N ILE A 41 -2.77 -2.69 -3.84
CA ILE A 41 -1.77 -3.68 -3.43
C ILE A 41 -1.56 -4.73 -4.54
N TYR A 42 -2.65 -5.23 -5.14
CA TYR A 42 -2.54 -6.19 -6.25
C TYR A 42 -1.98 -5.58 -7.54
N VAL A 43 -2.22 -4.29 -7.80
CA VAL A 43 -1.58 -3.59 -8.93
C VAL A 43 -0.06 -3.57 -8.75
N ILE A 44 0.43 -3.24 -7.56
CA ILE A 44 1.87 -3.27 -7.24
C ILE A 44 2.42 -4.67 -7.43
N LEU A 45 1.72 -5.69 -6.92
CA LEU A 45 2.11 -7.09 -7.07
C LEU A 45 2.16 -7.50 -8.55
N ALA A 46 1.15 -7.14 -9.34
CA ALA A 46 1.07 -7.46 -10.75
C ALA A 46 2.23 -6.85 -11.55
N VAL A 47 2.58 -5.59 -11.28
CA VAL A 47 3.74 -4.93 -11.91
C VAL A 47 5.04 -5.61 -11.50
N SER A 48 5.20 -5.97 -10.22
CA SER A 48 6.39 -6.68 -9.74
C SER A 48 6.54 -8.06 -10.39
N LEU A 49 5.46 -8.83 -10.47
CA LEU A 49 5.45 -10.14 -11.12
C LEU A 49 5.67 -10.02 -12.64
N ASN A 50 5.16 -8.97 -13.28
CA ASN A 50 5.43 -8.71 -14.69
C ASN A 50 6.93 -8.49 -14.92
N LEU A 51 7.61 -7.78 -14.02
CA LEU A 51 9.06 -7.58 -14.09
C LEU A 51 9.85 -8.89 -13.96
N ILE A 52 9.51 -9.73 -13.00
CA ILE A 52 10.28 -10.95 -12.72
C ILE A 52 9.81 -12.14 -13.58
N ASN A 53 8.56 -12.54 -13.48
CA ASN A 53 8.05 -13.67 -14.26
C ASN A 53 7.91 -13.32 -15.75
N GLY A 54 7.55 -12.07 -16.07
CA GLY A 54 7.32 -11.65 -17.46
C GLY A 54 8.62 -11.35 -18.20
N PHE A 55 9.39 -10.35 -17.74
CA PHE A 55 10.59 -9.92 -18.46
C PHE A 55 11.80 -10.84 -18.26
N THR A 56 12.03 -11.36 -17.06
CA THR A 56 13.19 -12.23 -16.78
C THR A 56 12.88 -13.73 -16.85
N GLY A 57 11.59 -14.10 -16.91
CA GLY A 57 11.14 -15.49 -17.00
C GLY A 57 11.39 -16.32 -15.73
N GLN A 58 11.76 -15.68 -14.62
CA GLN A 58 12.04 -16.38 -13.36
C GLN A 58 10.77 -16.53 -12.54
N PHE A 59 10.51 -17.73 -12.00
CA PHE A 59 9.41 -17.94 -11.08
C PHE A 59 9.77 -17.45 -9.68
N SER A 60 8.97 -16.57 -9.09
CA SER A 60 9.24 -16.00 -7.77
C SER A 60 8.17 -16.33 -6.73
N LEU A 61 8.57 -17.11 -5.72
CA LEU A 61 7.76 -17.36 -4.51
C LEU A 61 7.95 -16.28 -3.43
N GLY A 62 8.97 -15.43 -3.56
CA GLY A 62 9.32 -14.43 -2.54
C GLY A 62 8.30 -13.30 -2.40
N HIS A 63 7.54 -12.99 -3.45
CA HIS A 63 6.57 -11.89 -3.46
C HIS A 63 5.52 -12.04 -2.34
N ALA A 64 4.98 -13.24 -2.14
CA ALA A 64 4.01 -13.51 -1.09
C ALA A 64 4.63 -13.34 0.31
N GLY A 65 5.90 -13.74 0.49
CA GLY A 65 6.64 -13.57 1.73
C GLY A 65 6.85 -12.08 2.09
N PHE A 66 7.34 -11.28 1.15
CA PHE A 66 7.52 -9.84 1.37
C PHE A 66 6.19 -9.12 1.58
N MET A 67 5.14 -9.52 0.86
CA MET A 67 3.78 -9.00 1.05
C MET A 67 3.26 -9.30 2.46
N ALA A 68 3.49 -10.50 2.99
CA ALA A 68 3.09 -10.89 4.35
C ALA A 68 3.84 -10.06 5.42
N ILE A 69 5.17 -9.89 5.27
CA ILE A 69 5.98 -9.08 6.18
C ILE A 69 5.49 -7.62 6.20
N GLY A 70 5.23 -7.03 5.03
CA GLY A 70 4.71 -5.67 4.92
C GLY A 70 3.31 -5.50 5.52
N ALA A 71 2.42 -6.47 5.28
CA ALA A 71 1.07 -6.46 5.83
C ALA A 71 1.09 -6.55 7.36
N TYR A 72 1.88 -7.46 7.93
CA TYR A 72 2.04 -7.61 9.38
C TYR A 72 2.61 -6.34 10.02
N THR A 73 3.66 -5.78 9.44
CA THR A 73 4.28 -4.53 9.92
C THR A 73 3.28 -3.38 9.88
N SER A 74 2.53 -3.24 8.79
CA SER A 74 1.52 -2.17 8.64
C SER A 74 0.39 -2.33 9.64
N ALA A 75 -0.08 -3.56 9.88
CA ALA A 75 -1.10 -3.83 10.89
C ALA A 75 -0.61 -3.45 12.29
N LEU A 76 0.63 -3.80 12.65
CA LEU A 76 1.21 -3.45 13.95
C LEU A 76 1.35 -1.93 14.16
N LEU A 77 1.67 -1.19 13.10
CA LEU A 77 1.80 0.27 13.18
C LEU A 77 0.45 1.01 13.19
N TYR A 78 -0.56 0.47 12.50
CA TYR A 78 -1.88 1.10 12.39
C TYR A 78 -2.80 0.81 13.60
N MET A 79 -2.60 -0.32 14.27
CA MET A 79 -3.46 -0.76 15.37
C MET A 79 -3.22 0.04 16.66
N SER A 80 -4.31 0.44 17.33
CA SER A 80 -4.26 1.08 18.65
C SER A 80 -3.75 0.13 19.74
N PRO A 81 -3.19 0.63 20.87
CA PRO A 81 -2.72 -0.21 21.97
C PRO A 81 -3.79 -1.17 22.51
N GLU A 82 -5.04 -0.69 22.63
CA GLU A 82 -6.18 -1.50 23.08
C GLU A 82 -6.47 -2.66 22.11
N ASN A 83 -6.49 -2.38 20.81
CA ASN A 83 -6.72 -3.40 19.78
C ASN A 83 -5.57 -4.43 19.73
N LYS A 84 -4.33 -4.04 20.07
CA LYS A 84 -3.21 -4.98 20.18
C LYS A 84 -3.42 -5.97 21.32
N MET A 85 -3.84 -5.49 22.48
CA MET A 85 -4.09 -6.33 23.66
C MET A 85 -5.26 -7.30 23.47
N SER A 86 -6.28 -6.93 22.68
CA SER A 86 -7.39 -7.83 22.35
C SER A 86 -7.05 -8.91 21.32
N ASN A 87 -5.94 -8.76 20.58
CA ASN A 87 -5.48 -9.76 19.62
C ASN A 87 -4.59 -10.78 20.34
N PHE A 88 -5.16 -11.95 20.65
CA PHE A 88 -4.55 -13.08 21.38
C PHE A 88 -3.16 -13.55 20.86
N PHE A 89 -2.78 -13.19 19.63
CA PHE A 89 -1.51 -13.57 18.99
C PHE A 89 -0.45 -12.44 18.97
N MET A 90 -0.73 -11.28 19.56
CA MET A 90 0.15 -10.10 19.58
C MET A 90 0.65 -9.75 20.98
N GLU A 91 0.78 -10.71 21.89
CA GLU A 91 1.67 -10.49 23.05
C GLU A 91 3.08 -10.23 22.51
N PRO A 92 3.72 -9.11 22.88
CA PRO A 92 5.08 -8.84 22.45
C PRO A 92 6.00 -9.93 23.02
N LEU A 93 6.76 -10.59 22.13
CA LEU A 93 7.90 -11.43 22.52
C LEU A 93 8.90 -10.64 23.37
#